data_AF-A0A449B3K0-F1
#
_entry.id   AF-A0A449B3K0-F1
#
_cell.length_a   1.000
_cell.length_b   1.000
_cell.length_c   1.000
_cell.angle_alpha   90.00
_cell.angle_beta   90.00
_cell.angle_gamma   90.00
#
_symmetry.space_group_name_H-M   'P 1'
#
loop_
_entity.id
_entity.type
_entity.pdbx_description
1 polymer ?
#
loop_
_entity_poly.entity_id
_entity_poly.type
_entity_poly.pdbx_seq_one_letter_code
_entity_poly.pdbx_strand_id
1 'polypeptide(L)'
;MNNIYKNINKDKKDSFLEKIRLFFNETFKFSVTNLTLSGILVAFYMIYSAIFKLTILRFIPLELEYIFYIFFGIILGPFKGAVLAIIADTLGLLLTGKIGTWYYLYALIPPAIAILSSLYYSLLNRSKIIKIILPFIVITLATIIILYIFFTQVTYDENNKIIFSTKGISQKVRRDWQNISWFAILALVCLYLFLMLVATILLIIFSFKKKNERILNYLFILSLVTLIVIIFRWVLGPITYISWFNYFYRLNPNKKLKSIGVDYLIYFVPIIIKSLISIPILTLLLTPVFSVIKHILQNQINNNQKIVY
;
A
#
# COMPACT_ATOMS: atom_id res chain seq x y z
N MET A 1 4.63 -20.83 11.35
CA MET A 1 5.52 -21.03 10.19
C MET A 1 6.86 -21.73 10.52
N ASN A 2 7.10 -22.21 11.76
CA ASN A 2 8.42 -22.76 12.16
C ASN A 2 8.52 -24.29 12.36
N ASN A 3 7.47 -25.08 12.13
CA ASN A 3 7.54 -26.53 12.40
C ASN A 3 7.38 -27.45 11.17
N ILE A 4 7.27 -26.91 9.95
CA ILE A 4 7.26 -27.73 8.73
C ILE A 4 8.66 -28.28 8.39
N TYR A 5 9.72 -27.75 8.99
CA TYR A 5 11.10 -28.18 8.73
C TYR A 5 11.65 -29.23 9.68
N LYS A 6 10.88 -29.72 10.66
CA LYS A 6 11.42 -30.59 11.72
C LYS A 6 11.32 -32.09 11.45
N ASN A 7 10.71 -32.51 10.34
CA ASN A 7 10.52 -33.93 10.00
C ASN A 7 10.84 -34.26 8.54
N ILE A 8 11.84 -33.59 7.96
CA ILE A 8 12.48 -34.04 6.72
C ILE A 8 13.74 -34.78 7.13
N ASN A 9 13.81 -36.05 6.73
CA ASN A 9 14.93 -36.96 6.93
C ASN A 9 16.30 -36.27 6.89
N LYS A 10 17.13 -36.61 7.88
CA LYS A 10 18.42 -36.00 8.16
C LYS A 10 19.53 -36.29 7.13
N ASP A 11 19.23 -36.99 6.02
CA ASP A 11 20.26 -37.58 5.14
C ASP A 11 20.23 -37.16 3.66
N LYS A 12 19.46 -36.14 3.27
CA LYS A 12 19.70 -35.47 1.98
C LYS A 12 19.92 -33.99 2.19
N LYS A 13 21.10 -33.54 1.78
CA LYS A 13 21.45 -32.13 1.64
C LYS A 13 20.64 -31.61 0.45
N ASP A 14 19.35 -31.40 0.65
CA ASP A 14 18.44 -30.87 -0.37
C ASP A 14 19.07 -29.62 -0.96
N SER A 15 19.34 -29.66 -2.26
CA SER A 15 20.01 -28.56 -2.92
C SER A 15 19.15 -27.31 -2.78
N PHE A 16 19.77 -26.13 -2.70
CA PHE A 16 19.04 -24.85 -2.66
C PHE A 16 18.00 -24.74 -3.78
N LEU A 17 18.27 -25.36 -4.93
CA LEU A 17 17.37 -25.46 -6.08
C LEU A 17 16.12 -26.31 -5.80
N GLU A 18 16.23 -27.41 -5.06
CA GLU A 18 15.07 -28.22 -4.65
C GLU A 18 14.17 -27.47 -3.67
N LYS A 19 14.76 -26.72 -2.73
CA LYS A 19 13.99 -25.85 -1.82
C LYS A 19 13.25 -24.74 -2.57
N ILE A 20 13.89 -24.13 -3.56
CA ILE A 20 13.23 -23.17 -4.46
C ILE A 20 12.10 -23.87 -5.23
N ARG A 21 12.37 -25.01 -5.87
CA ARG A 21 11.36 -25.73 -6.67
C ARG A 21 10.14 -26.12 -5.84
N LEU A 22 10.34 -26.63 -4.63
CA LEU A 22 9.25 -26.97 -3.70
C LEU A 22 8.46 -25.72 -3.29
N PHE A 23 9.15 -24.64 -2.94
CA PHE A 23 8.52 -23.37 -2.60
C PHE A 23 7.64 -22.82 -3.75
N PHE A 24 8.14 -22.86 -4.99
CA PHE A 24 7.37 -22.47 -6.17
C PHE A 24 6.20 -23.43 -6.43
N ASN A 25 6.38 -24.74 -6.32
CA ASN A 25 5.29 -25.69 -6.56
C ASN A 25 4.11 -25.56 -5.58
N GLU A 26 4.36 -25.23 -4.32
CA GLU A 26 3.29 -25.01 -3.33
C GLU A 26 2.63 -23.64 -3.45
N THR A 27 3.42 -22.61 -3.80
CA THR A 27 2.94 -21.22 -3.88
C THR A 27 1.99 -20.99 -5.05
N PHE A 28 2.14 -21.73 -6.16
CA PHE A 28 1.37 -21.53 -7.39
C PHE A 28 0.07 -22.36 -7.47
N LYS A 29 -0.06 -23.44 -6.69
CA LYS A 29 -1.24 -24.32 -6.75
C LYS A 29 -2.43 -23.75 -5.99
N PHE A 30 -3.53 -23.47 -6.68
CA PHE A 30 -4.81 -23.11 -6.04
C PHE A 30 -5.54 -24.38 -5.55
N SER A 31 -5.81 -24.44 -4.25
CA SER A 31 -6.75 -25.42 -3.69
C SER A 31 -8.19 -24.95 -3.87
N VAL A 32 -9.15 -25.86 -3.80
CA VAL A 32 -10.59 -25.51 -3.83
C VAL A 32 -10.92 -24.47 -2.76
N THR A 33 -10.37 -24.61 -1.55
CA THR A 33 -10.53 -23.64 -0.46
C THR A 33 -9.97 -22.25 -0.78
N ASN A 34 -8.81 -22.18 -1.47
CA ASN A 34 -8.24 -20.90 -1.89
C ASN A 34 -9.09 -20.25 -2.99
N LEU A 35 -9.66 -21.06 -3.90
CA LEU A 35 -10.50 -20.57 -4.98
C LEU A 35 -11.84 -20.03 -4.46
N THR A 36 -12.50 -20.74 -3.54
CA THR A 36 -13.74 -20.27 -2.90
C THR A 36 -13.51 -19.00 -2.10
N LEU A 37 -12.43 -18.93 -1.32
CA LEU A 37 -12.07 -17.73 -0.56
C LEU A 37 -11.75 -16.55 -1.48
N SER A 38 -11.08 -16.80 -2.61
CA SER A 38 -10.79 -15.79 -3.63
C SER A 38 -12.09 -15.22 -4.23
N GLY A 39 -13.06 -16.08 -4.55
CA GLY A 39 -14.37 -15.66 -5.05
C GLY A 39 -15.13 -14.77 -4.06
N ILE A 40 -15.14 -15.14 -2.77
CA ILE A 40 -15.75 -14.33 -1.70
C ILE A 40 -15.05 -12.97 -1.57
N LEU A 41 -13.73 -12.96 -1.57
CA LEU A 41 -12.92 -11.75 -1.46
C LEU A 41 -13.14 -10.78 -2.63
N VAL A 42 -13.21 -11.31 -3.86
CA VAL A 42 -13.56 -10.51 -5.06
C VAL A 42 -14.99 -10.01 -4.98
N ALA A 43 -15.94 -10.83 -4.54
CA ALA A 43 -17.33 -10.39 -4.37
C ALA A 43 -17.43 -9.21 -3.40
N PHE A 44 -16.76 -9.26 -2.25
CA PHE A 44 -16.71 -8.13 -1.32
C PHE A 44 -16.05 -6.89 -1.93
N TYR A 45 -14.94 -7.06 -2.67
CA TYR A 45 -14.31 -5.96 -3.39
C TYR A 45 -15.28 -5.33 -4.40
N MET A 46 -16.04 -6.14 -5.15
CA MET A 46 -16.99 -5.65 -6.16
C MET A 46 -18.17 -4.91 -5.53
N ILE A 47 -18.73 -5.44 -4.43
CA ILE A 47 -19.78 -4.76 -3.65
C ILE A 47 -19.26 -3.41 -3.15
N TYR A 48 -18.07 -3.40 -2.57
CA TYR A 48 -17.41 -2.17 -2.13
C TYR A 48 -17.23 -1.17 -3.29
N SER A 49 -16.70 -1.63 -4.42
CA SER A 49 -16.42 -0.80 -5.59
C SER A 49 -17.71 -0.22 -6.17
N ALA A 50 -18.78 -1.00 -6.21
CA ALA A 50 -20.11 -0.53 -6.60
C ALA A 50 -20.59 0.60 -5.68
N ILE A 51 -20.56 0.39 -4.35
CA ILE A 51 -21.03 1.38 -3.38
C ILE A 51 -20.19 2.65 -3.47
N PHE A 52 -18.85 2.57 -3.39
CA PHE A 52 -18.02 3.77 -3.30
C PHE A 52 -17.83 4.49 -4.62
N LYS A 53 -17.90 3.80 -5.77
CA LYS A 53 -17.66 4.45 -7.08
C LYS A 53 -18.93 4.82 -7.82
N LEU A 54 -20.07 4.16 -7.56
CA LEU A 54 -21.33 4.44 -8.25
C LEU A 54 -22.30 5.31 -7.43
N THR A 55 -22.11 5.44 -6.12
CA THR A 55 -22.96 6.29 -5.27
C THR A 55 -22.33 7.66 -5.00
N ILE A 56 -23.02 8.49 -4.20
CA ILE A 56 -22.55 9.82 -3.78
C ILE A 56 -21.23 9.78 -2.99
N LEU A 57 -20.87 8.62 -2.44
CA LEU A 57 -19.59 8.38 -1.76
C LEU A 57 -18.39 8.52 -2.69
N ARG A 58 -18.59 8.61 -4.01
CA ARG A 58 -17.53 8.85 -5.00
C ARG A 58 -16.72 10.13 -4.73
N PHE A 59 -17.31 11.12 -4.07
CA PHE A 59 -16.61 12.37 -3.73
C PHE A 59 -15.68 12.23 -2.53
N ILE A 60 -15.82 11.17 -1.73
CA ILE A 60 -14.95 10.90 -0.60
C ILE A 60 -13.67 10.24 -1.14
N PRO A 61 -12.49 10.89 -1.01
CA PRO A 61 -11.25 10.40 -1.61
C PRO A 61 -10.57 9.33 -0.74
N LEU A 62 -11.33 8.31 -0.33
CA LEU A 62 -10.82 7.17 0.42
C LEU A 62 -10.55 6.00 -0.53
N GLU A 63 -9.28 5.75 -0.81
CA GLU A 63 -8.81 4.60 -1.58
C GLU A 63 -8.84 3.32 -0.72
N LEU A 64 -10.03 2.92 -0.26
CA LEU A 64 -10.19 1.72 0.59
C LEU A 64 -9.94 0.43 -0.20
N GLU A 65 -9.77 0.49 -1.52
CA GLU A 65 -9.33 -0.64 -2.35
C GLU A 65 -8.03 -1.27 -1.86
N TYR A 66 -7.13 -0.45 -1.33
CA TYR A 66 -5.88 -0.94 -0.74
C TYR A 66 -6.10 -1.89 0.43
N ILE A 67 -7.20 -1.75 1.19
CA ILE A 67 -7.57 -2.71 2.23
C ILE A 67 -7.72 -4.11 1.63
N PHE A 68 -8.43 -4.20 0.50
CA PHE A 68 -8.67 -5.48 -0.16
C PHE A 68 -7.37 -6.07 -0.70
N TYR A 69 -6.54 -5.27 -1.37
CA TYR A 69 -5.25 -5.74 -1.90
C TYR A 69 -4.31 -6.21 -0.78
N ILE A 70 -4.30 -5.52 0.36
CA ILE A 70 -3.60 -5.97 1.58
C ILE A 70 -4.12 -7.34 2.02
N PHE A 71 -5.44 -7.50 2.13
CA PHE A 71 -6.03 -8.76 2.55
C PHE A 71 -5.78 -9.90 1.57
N PHE A 72 -5.82 -9.65 0.27
CA PHE A 72 -5.51 -10.67 -0.73
C PHE A 72 -4.10 -11.21 -0.50
N GLY A 73 -3.12 -10.33 -0.25
CA GLY A 73 -1.75 -10.72 0.07
C GLY A 73 -1.58 -11.46 1.40
N ILE A 74 -2.22 -10.99 2.47
CA ILE A 74 -2.13 -11.60 3.81
C ILE A 74 -2.80 -12.98 3.84
N ILE A 75 -3.97 -13.11 3.22
CA ILE A 75 -4.78 -14.33 3.28
C ILE A 75 -4.27 -15.40 2.31
N LEU A 76 -4.03 -15.04 1.05
CA LEU A 76 -3.73 -16.01 -0.01
C LEU A 76 -2.23 -16.18 -0.27
N GLY A 77 -1.39 -15.33 0.31
CA GLY A 77 0.04 -15.30 0.03
C GLY A 77 0.40 -14.35 -1.12
N PRO A 78 1.70 -14.21 -1.45
CA PRO A 78 2.18 -13.17 -2.35
C PRO A 78 1.69 -13.39 -3.79
N PHE A 79 1.81 -14.62 -4.32
CA PHE A 79 1.48 -14.90 -5.73
C PHE A 79 -0.03 -14.94 -5.97
N LYS A 80 -0.77 -15.76 -5.22
CA LYS A 80 -2.23 -15.89 -5.37
C LYS A 80 -2.94 -14.58 -5.07
N GLY A 81 -2.49 -13.86 -4.04
CA GLY A 81 -2.99 -12.53 -3.71
C GLY A 81 -2.73 -11.52 -4.83
N ALA A 82 -1.56 -11.57 -5.49
CA ALA A 82 -1.24 -10.70 -6.61
C ALA A 82 -2.13 -10.96 -7.83
N VAL A 83 -2.30 -12.22 -8.21
CA VAL A 83 -3.19 -12.61 -9.31
C VAL A 83 -4.62 -12.13 -9.02
N LEU A 84 -5.10 -12.34 -7.79
CA LEU A 84 -6.43 -11.88 -7.41
C LEU A 84 -6.55 -10.36 -7.43
N ALA A 85 -5.53 -9.63 -7.00
CA ALA A 85 -5.51 -8.17 -7.01
C ALA A 85 -5.62 -7.60 -8.42
N ILE A 86 -4.92 -8.18 -9.41
CA ILE A 86 -5.02 -7.77 -10.82
C ILE A 86 -6.44 -8.03 -11.35
N ILE A 87 -7.00 -9.21 -11.06
CA ILE A 87 -8.35 -9.57 -11.49
C ILE A 87 -9.37 -8.60 -10.88
N ALA A 88 -9.30 -8.37 -9.58
CA ALA A 88 -10.20 -7.46 -8.86
C ALA A 88 -10.11 -6.03 -9.43
N ASP A 89 -8.90 -5.49 -9.58
CA ASP A 89 -8.70 -4.13 -10.12
C ASP A 89 -9.29 -3.98 -11.53
N THR A 90 -9.04 -4.98 -12.40
CA THR A 90 -9.57 -4.99 -13.77
C THR A 90 -11.10 -5.09 -13.78
N LEU A 91 -11.69 -5.93 -12.92
CA LEU A 91 -13.14 -6.02 -12.76
C LEU A 91 -13.74 -4.73 -12.17
N GLY A 92 -13.03 -4.05 -11.27
CA GLY A 92 -13.45 -2.74 -10.74
C GLY A 92 -13.44 -1.64 -11.81
N LEU A 93 -12.48 -1.66 -12.73
CA LEU A 93 -12.47 -0.78 -13.90
C LEU A 93 -13.61 -1.11 -14.87
N LEU A 94 -13.88 -2.39 -15.10
CA LEU A 94 -15.00 -2.86 -15.91
C LEU A 94 -16.33 -2.37 -15.32
N LEU A 95 -16.55 -2.59 -14.02
CA LEU A 95 -17.77 -2.21 -13.30
C LEU A 95 -18.06 -0.70 -13.38
N THR A 96 -17.02 0.11 -13.40
CA THR A 96 -17.17 1.58 -13.45
C THR A 96 -17.18 2.15 -14.86
N GLY A 97 -17.13 1.31 -15.89
CA GLY A 97 -17.07 1.75 -17.29
C GLY A 97 -15.75 2.45 -17.65
N LYS A 98 -14.70 2.26 -16.84
CA LYS A 98 -13.38 2.91 -17.00
C LYS A 98 -12.33 1.97 -17.58
N ILE A 99 -12.72 0.84 -18.14
CA ILE A 99 -11.78 -0.14 -18.71
C ILE A 99 -10.88 0.47 -19.80
N GLY A 100 -11.38 1.45 -20.57
CA GLY A 100 -10.58 2.19 -21.56
C GLY A 100 -9.45 3.06 -20.96
N THR A 101 -9.42 3.24 -19.64
CA THR A 101 -8.35 3.93 -18.92
C THR A 101 -7.30 2.98 -18.34
N TRP A 102 -7.43 1.67 -18.61
CA TRP A 102 -6.48 0.66 -18.16
C TRP A 102 -5.07 0.97 -18.66
N TYR A 103 -4.10 0.89 -17.76
CA TYR A 103 -2.71 1.21 -18.05
C TYR A 103 -1.80 0.34 -17.20
N TYR A 104 -0.80 -0.24 -17.85
CA TYR A 104 0.03 -1.29 -17.24
C TYR A 104 0.72 -0.86 -15.94
N LEU A 105 1.21 0.39 -15.83
CA LEU A 105 1.82 0.85 -14.58
C LEU A 105 0.80 0.93 -13.43
N TYR A 106 -0.45 1.29 -13.71
CA TYR A 106 -1.51 1.27 -12.71
C TYR A 106 -1.89 -0.16 -12.33
N ALA A 107 -1.98 -1.05 -13.33
CA ALA A 107 -2.31 -2.47 -13.11
C ALA A 107 -1.25 -3.23 -12.28
N LEU A 108 0.00 -2.72 -12.23
CA LEU A 108 1.07 -3.28 -11.38
C LEU A 108 0.97 -2.88 -9.91
N ILE A 109 0.23 -1.82 -9.56
CA ILE A 109 0.12 -1.36 -8.17
C ILE A 109 -0.62 -2.38 -7.29
N PRO A 110 -1.86 -2.84 -7.63
CA PRO A 110 -2.56 -3.85 -6.84
C PRO A 110 -1.76 -5.13 -6.53
N PRO A 111 -1.14 -5.82 -7.52
CA PRO A 111 -0.36 -7.01 -7.23
C PRO A 111 0.88 -6.73 -6.38
N ALA A 112 1.54 -5.59 -6.58
CA ALA A 112 2.69 -5.21 -5.79
C ALA A 112 2.31 -4.95 -4.32
N ILE A 113 1.13 -4.35 -4.07
CA ILE A 113 0.58 -4.19 -2.71
C ILE A 113 0.35 -5.56 -2.06
N ALA A 114 -0.27 -6.51 -2.78
CA ALA A 114 -0.54 -7.84 -2.25
C ALA A 114 0.77 -8.60 -1.91
N ILE A 115 1.75 -8.56 -2.80
CA ILE A 115 3.07 -9.18 -2.57
C ILE A 115 3.74 -8.56 -1.34
N LEU A 116 3.83 -7.22 -1.30
CA LEU A 116 4.49 -6.52 -0.21
C LEU A 116 3.80 -6.80 1.13
N SER A 117 2.46 -6.81 1.15
CA SER A 117 1.68 -7.10 2.36
C SER A 117 1.94 -8.50 2.89
N SER A 118 2.03 -9.48 1.99
CA SER A 118 2.32 -10.87 2.35
C SER A 118 3.74 -11.03 2.93
N LEU A 119 4.72 -10.42 2.28
CA LEU A 119 6.11 -10.41 2.74
C LEU A 119 6.24 -9.73 4.12
N TYR A 120 5.59 -8.59 4.27
CA TYR A 120 5.56 -7.82 5.52
C TYR A 120 4.93 -8.62 6.67
N TYR A 121 3.81 -9.29 6.40
CA TYR A 121 3.15 -10.20 7.35
C TYR A 121 4.06 -11.37 7.77
N SER A 122 4.76 -11.98 6.81
CA SER A 122 5.70 -13.07 7.08
C SER A 122 6.87 -12.62 7.96
N LEU A 123 7.48 -11.47 7.67
CA LEU A 123 8.57 -10.88 8.46
C LEU A 123 8.15 -10.63 9.91
N LEU A 124 6.97 -10.03 10.11
CA LEU A 124 6.52 -9.62 11.44
C LEU A 124 6.11 -10.78 12.33
N ASN A 125 5.70 -11.92 11.76
CA ASN A 125 5.40 -13.11 12.54
C ASN A 125 6.63 -13.91 12.99
N ARG A 126 7.85 -13.51 12.60
CA ARG A 126 9.08 -14.20 13.00
C ARG A 126 9.45 -13.97 14.46
N SER A 127 9.36 -12.73 14.97
CA SER A 127 9.73 -12.42 16.36
C SER A 127 8.98 -11.22 16.91
N LYS A 128 8.82 -11.17 18.25
CA LYS A 128 8.21 -10.02 18.94
C LYS A 128 9.03 -8.74 18.76
N ILE A 129 10.36 -8.87 18.70
CA ILE A 129 11.27 -7.73 18.51
C ILE A 129 11.07 -7.09 17.13
N ILE A 130 10.94 -7.91 16.07
CA ILE A 130 10.66 -7.41 14.72
C ILE A 130 9.31 -6.66 14.67
N LYS A 131 8.31 -7.09 15.46
CA LYS A 131 7.02 -6.39 15.60
C LYS A 131 7.09 -4.98 16.15
N ILE A 132 8.20 -4.62 16.79
CA ILE A 132 8.40 -3.30 17.40
C ILE A 132 9.37 -2.48 16.55
N ILE A 133 10.51 -3.09 16.16
CA ILE A 133 11.56 -2.39 15.42
C ILE A 133 11.12 -2.06 13.99
N LEU A 134 10.45 -2.98 13.29
CA LEU A 134 10.12 -2.78 11.88
C LEU A 134 9.14 -1.62 11.65
N PRO A 135 8.05 -1.45 12.45
CA PRO A 135 7.22 -0.26 12.37
C PRO A 135 7.99 1.06 12.52
N PHE A 136 8.91 1.13 13.48
CA PHE A 136 9.72 2.31 13.73
C PHE A 136 10.64 2.64 12.55
N ILE A 137 11.31 1.62 11.99
CA ILE A 137 12.18 1.77 10.81
C ILE A 137 11.36 2.27 9.61
N VAL A 138 10.20 1.66 9.34
CA VAL A 138 9.34 2.03 8.20
C VAL A 138 8.93 3.51 8.27
N ILE A 139 8.53 3.98 9.45
CA ILE A 139 8.01 5.35 9.62
C ILE A 139 9.15 6.38 9.64
N THR A 140 10.31 6.02 10.18
CA THR A 140 11.52 6.84 10.06
C THR A 140 11.96 6.96 8.60
N LEU A 141 12.02 5.85 7.85
CA LEU A 141 12.34 5.86 6.43
C LEU A 141 11.31 6.65 5.61
N ALA A 142 10.02 6.56 5.95
CA ALA A 142 8.96 7.38 5.36
C ALA A 142 9.28 8.87 5.44
N THR A 143 9.67 9.29 6.65
CA THR A 143 9.98 10.68 6.96
C THR A 143 11.17 11.15 6.15
N ILE A 144 12.24 10.35 6.09
CA ILE A 144 13.45 10.65 5.31
C ILE A 144 13.11 10.75 3.82
N ILE A 145 12.35 9.81 3.27
CA ILE A 145 11.99 9.79 1.84
C ILE A 145 11.18 11.03 1.46
N ILE A 146 10.18 11.43 2.27
CA ILE A 146 9.41 12.63 1.97
C ILE A 146 10.27 13.88 2.00
N LEU A 147 11.09 14.04 3.05
CA LEU A 147 11.96 15.19 3.17
C LEU A 147 12.93 15.25 1.98
N TYR A 148 13.51 14.11 1.59
CA TYR A 148 14.37 14.01 0.43
C TYR A 148 13.66 14.41 -0.88
N ILE A 149 12.47 13.86 -1.15
CA ILE A 149 11.67 14.21 -2.33
C ILE A 149 11.33 15.70 -2.32
N PHE A 150 10.98 16.24 -1.17
CA PHE A 150 10.65 17.66 -1.04
C PHE A 150 11.85 18.54 -1.36
N PHE A 151 13.01 18.32 -0.72
CA PHE A 151 14.20 19.13 -0.94
C PHE A 151 14.77 19.01 -2.36
N THR A 152 14.66 17.85 -3.00
CA THR A 152 15.17 17.66 -4.36
C THR A 152 14.28 18.24 -5.45
N GLN A 153 12.97 18.37 -5.19
CA GLN A 153 12.00 18.86 -6.18
C GLN A 153 11.64 20.34 -6.02
N VAL A 154 12.09 20.98 -4.93
CA VAL A 154 11.92 22.42 -4.72
C VAL A 154 12.95 23.18 -5.57
N THR A 155 12.46 23.90 -6.58
CA THR A 155 13.28 24.82 -7.39
C THR A 155 13.13 26.26 -6.90
N TYR A 156 14.24 26.98 -6.79
CA TYR A 156 14.27 28.41 -6.47
C TYR A 156 14.31 29.23 -7.75
N ASP A 157 13.50 30.29 -7.84
CA ASP A 157 13.61 31.31 -8.89
C ASP A 157 14.66 32.37 -8.53
N GLU A 158 15.10 33.17 -9.50
CA GLU A 158 16.14 34.21 -9.39
C GLU A 158 15.89 35.24 -8.27
N ASN A 159 14.65 35.36 -7.79
CA ASN A 159 14.24 36.25 -6.69
C ASN A 159 14.14 35.57 -5.32
N ASN A 160 14.73 34.37 -5.11
CA ASN A 160 14.55 33.53 -3.91
C ASN A 160 13.08 33.20 -3.60
N LYS A 161 12.17 33.43 -4.56
CA LYS A 161 10.80 32.95 -4.49
C LYS A 161 10.82 31.53 -5.01
N ILE A 162 10.28 30.61 -4.21
CA ILE A 162 10.13 29.22 -4.65
C ILE A 162 9.02 29.21 -5.70
N ILE A 163 9.42 29.15 -6.97
CA ILE A 163 8.49 28.96 -8.08
C ILE A 163 8.76 27.55 -8.60
N PHE A 164 7.70 26.74 -8.67
CA PHE A 164 7.75 25.53 -9.49
C PHE A 164 8.22 25.94 -10.88
N SER A 165 9.19 25.24 -11.46
CA SER A 165 9.66 25.45 -12.84
C SER A 165 8.49 25.36 -13.83
N THR A 166 7.71 26.43 -13.97
CA THR A 166 6.38 26.40 -14.59
C THR A 166 6.44 26.68 -16.08
N LYS A 167 7.55 26.33 -16.74
CA LYS A 167 7.62 26.29 -18.21
C LYS A 167 6.76 25.14 -18.71
N GLY A 168 5.46 25.38 -18.87
CA GLY A 168 4.53 24.46 -19.55
C GLY A 168 3.16 24.22 -18.89
N ILE A 169 2.92 24.71 -17.68
CA ILE A 169 1.67 24.42 -16.94
C ILE A 169 0.47 25.20 -17.51
N SER A 170 -0.68 24.54 -17.63
CA SER A 170 -1.95 25.18 -18.02
C SER A 170 -2.34 26.27 -17.00
N GLN A 171 -2.69 27.46 -17.47
CA GLN A 171 -2.95 28.66 -16.66
C GLN A 171 -4.04 28.50 -15.58
N LYS A 172 -4.94 27.51 -15.71
CA LYS A 172 -6.06 27.32 -14.77
C LYS A 172 -5.63 26.67 -13.45
N VAL A 173 -4.76 25.66 -13.49
CA VAL A 173 -4.20 25.02 -12.28
C VAL A 173 -3.26 25.98 -11.53
N ARG A 174 -2.62 26.90 -12.27
CA ARG A 174 -1.73 27.92 -11.74
C ARG A 174 -2.45 28.88 -10.77
N ARG A 175 -3.73 29.21 -11.01
CA ARG A 175 -4.43 30.28 -10.28
C ARG A 175 -4.87 29.87 -8.86
N ASP A 176 -5.28 28.63 -8.67
CA ASP A 176 -5.79 28.15 -7.37
C ASP A 176 -4.66 27.78 -6.40
N TRP A 177 -3.50 27.35 -6.92
CA TRP A 177 -2.34 26.92 -6.11
C TRP A 177 -1.33 28.04 -5.81
N GLN A 178 -1.45 29.20 -6.45
CA GLN A 178 -0.57 30.34 -6.23
C GLN A 178 -0.72 31.00 -4.84
N ASN A 179 -1.87 30.81 -4.19
CA ASN A 179 -2.19 31.49 -2.93
C ASN A 179 -1.81 30.69 -1.69
N ILE A 180 -1.41 29.41 -1.82
CA ILE A 180 -1.00 28.60 -0.67
C ILE A 180 0.51 28.75 -0.48
N SER A 181 0.91 29.31 0.66
CA SER A 181 2.32 29.40 1.04
C SER A 181 2.93 28.01 1.12
N TRP A 182 3.99 27.76 0.34
CA TRP A 182 4.72 26.48 0.34
C TRP A 182 5.24 26.11 1.73
N PHE A 183 5.60 27.13 2.53
CA PHE A 183 6.08 26.95 3.89
C PHE A 183 4.98 26.36 4.78
N ALA A 184 3.71 26.73 4.53
CA ALA A 184 2.57 26.14 5.24
C ALA A 184 2.39 24.67 4.88
N ILE A 185 2.58 24.29 3.61
CA ILE A 185 2.52 22.88 3.17
C ILE A 185 3.64 22.07 3.83
N LEU A 186 4.88 22.57 3.78
CA LEU A 186 6.03 21.93 4.43
C LEU A 186 5.77 21.77 5.94
N ALA A 187 5.37 22.84 6.62
CA ALA A 187 5.09 22.82 8.05
C ALA A 187 4.02 21.79 8.41
N LEU A 188 2.96 21.67 7.60
CA LEU A 188 1.89 20.70 7.79
C LEU A 188 2.38 19.26 7.59
N VAL A 189 3.20 19.01 6.56
CA VAL A 189 3.81 17.69 6.32
C VAL A 189 4.75 17.31 7.47
N CYS A 190 5.63 18.23 7.89
CA CYS A 190 6.54 18.00 9.02
C CYS A 190 5.78 17.75 10.32
N LEU A 191 4.75 18.55 10.62
CA LEU A 191 3.88 18.37 11.79
C LEU A 191 3.22 17.00 11.78
N TYR A 192 2.72 16.56 10.63
CA TYR A 192 2.12 15.23 10.50
C TYR A 192 3.13 14.10 10.74
N LEU A 193 4.32 14.17 10.13
CA LEU A 193 5.35 13.15 10.32
C LEU A 193 5.79 13.08 11.77
N PHE A 194 5.91 14.24 12.42
CA PHE A 194 6.15 14.34 13.85
C PHE A 194 5.03 13.66 14.66
N LEU A 195 3.75 13.97 14.39
CA LEU A 195 2.61 13.34 15.07
C LEU A 195 2.56 11.82 14.86
N MET A 196 2.84 11.34 13.65
CA MET A 196 2.93 9.91 13.34
C MET A 196 4.05 9.24 14.13
N LEU A 197 5.23 9.87 14.21
CA LEU A 197 6.36 9.38 14.98
C LEU A 197 6.00 9.33 16.48
N VAL A 198 5.42 10.39 17.04
CA VAL A 198 4.92 10.43 18.43
C VAL A 198 3.90 9.33 18.68
N ALA A 199 2.90 9.16 17.79
CA ALA A 199 1.90 8.11 17.92
C ALA A 199 2.53 6.71 17.95
N THR A 200 3.55 6.47 17.13
CA THR A 200 4.24 5.16 17.11
C THR A 200 5.04 4.91 18.36
N ILE A 201 5.77 5.92 18.87
CA ILE A 201 6.48 5.83 20.15
C ILE A 201 5.49 5.54 21.28
N LEU A 202 4.37 6.27 21.34
CA LEU A 202 3.33 6.05 22.35
C LEU A 202 2.78 4.62 22.28
N LEU A 203 2.44 4.13 21.09
CA LEU A 203 1.95 2.75 20.91
C LEU A 203 3.02 1.72 21.30
N ILE A 204 4.29 1.96 21.02
CA ILE A 204 5.40 1.10 21.45
C ILE A 204 5.49 1.07 22.98
N ILE A 205 5.50 2.24 23.65
CA ILE A 205 5.51 2.33 25.12
C ILE A 205 4.31 1.59 25.72
N PHE A 206 3.11 1.80 25.17
CA PHE A 206 1.90 1.09 25.62
C PHE A 206 1.97 -0.41 25.38
N SER A 207 2.59 -0.86 24.29
CA SER A 207 2.78 -2.28 24.01
C SER A 207 3.66 -2.96 25.06
N PHE A 208 4.72 -2.28 25.53
CA PHE A 208 5.58 -2.76 26.61
C PHE A 208 4.88 -2.74 27.97
N LYS A 209 4.15 -1.67 28.30
CA LYS A 209 3.45 -1.53 29.59
C LYS A 209 2.29 -2.51 29.76
N LYS A 210 1.43 -2.66 28.75
CA LYS A 210 0.20 -3.47 28.85
C LYS A 210 0.36 -4.91 28.35
N LYS A 211 1.47 -5.24 27.66
CA LYS A 211 1.71 -6.55 27.03
C LYS A 211 0.53 -7.06 26.18
N ASN A 212 -0.25 -6.15 25.61
CA ASN A 212 -1.49 -6.46 24.92
C ASN A 212 -1.23 -6.72 23.42
N GLU A 213 -1.54 -7.93 22.94
CA GLU A 213 -1.39 -8.29 21.53
C GLU A 213 -2.19 -7.40 20.57
N ARG A 214 -3.32 -6.84 21.02
CA ARG A 214 -4.12 -5.94 20.19
C ARG A 214 -3.34 -4.68 19.81
N ILE A 215 -2.55 -4.14 20.72
CA ILE A 215 -1.72 -2.94 20.48
C ILE A 215 -0.61 -3.27 19.47
N LEU A 216 -0.03 -4.47 19.54
CA LEU A 216 0.93 -4.94 18.56
C LEU A 216 0.29 -5.12 17.17
N ASN A 217 -0.95 -5.58 17.09
CA ASN A 217 -1.69 -5.65 15.83
C ASN A 217 -1.96 -4.24 15.25
N TYR A 218 -2.27 -3.25 16.11
CA TYR A 218 -2.39 -1.85 15.69
C TYR A 218 -1.09 -1.30 15.12
N LEU A 219 0.04 -1.52 15.81
CA LEU A 219 1.37 -1.13 15.31
C LEU A 219 1.69 -1.78 13.98
N PHE A 220 1.39 -3.08 13.85
CA PHE A 220 1.58 -3.85 12.61
C PHE A 220 0.79 -3.26 11.44
N ILE A 221 -0.50 -2.97 11.63
CA ILE A 221 -1.33 -2.44 10.56
C ILE A 221 -0.94 -1.00 10.24
N LEU A 222 -0.68 -0.17 11.24
CA LEU A 222 -0.26 1.22 11.05
C LEU A 222 0.98 1.29 10.17
N SER A 223 1.99 0.48 10.46
CA SER A 223 3.23 0.47 9.69
C SER A 223 3.05 -0.13 8.29
N LEU A 224 2.26 -1.20 8.15
CA LEU A 224 1.96 -1.80 6.85
C LEU A 224 1.25 -0.81 5.93
N VAL A 225 0.18 -0.17 6.42
CA VAL A 225 -0.58 0.84 5.67
C VAL A 225 0.31 2.01 5.31
N THR A 226 1.11 2.49 6.27
CA THR A 226 2.05 3.59 6.02
C THR A 226 3.06 3.23 4.94
N LEU A 227 3.68 2.05 5.01
CA LEU A 227 4.61 1.53 4.00
C LEU A 227 3.99 1.54 2.59
N ILE A 228 2.78 1.00 2.47
CA ILE A 228 2.04 0.92 1.20
C ILE A 228 1.74 2.33 0.68
N VAL A 229 1.26 3.22 1.53
CA VAL A 229 0.93 4.59 1.15
C VAL A 229 2.16 5.35 0.66
N ILE A 230 3.31 5.20 1.33
CA ILE A 230 4.55 5.85 0.88
C ILE A 230 4.96 5.36 -0.50
N ILE A 231 5.07 4.05 -0.68
CA ILE A 231 5.61 3.48 -1.91
C ILE A 231 4.63 3.73 -3.07
N PHE A 232 3.37 3.32 -2.89
CA PHE A 232 2.43 3.27 -3.99
C PHE A 232 1.66 4.57 -4.22
N ARG A 233 1.39 5.37 -3.17
CA ARG A 233 0.70 6.66 -3.34
C ARG A 233 1.66 7.82 -3.42
N TRP A 234 2.62 7.94 -2.52
CA TRP A 234 3.49 9.11 -2.47
C TRP A 234 4.53 9.07 -3.58
N VAL A 235 5.28 7.97 -3.69
CA VAL A 235 6.33 7.85 -4.71
C VAL A 235 5.73 7.53 -6.07
N LEU A 236 5.05 6.39 -6.21
CA LEU A 236 4.57 5.91 -7.51
C LEU A 236 3.31 6.62 -8.02
N GLY A 237 2.45 7.13 -7.14
CA GLY A 237 1.18 7.75 -7.54
C GLY A 237 1.35 8.90 -8.55
N PRO A 238 2.14 9.95 -8.24
CA PRO A 238 2.40 11.03 -9.19
C PRO A 238 3.09 10.54 -10.48
N ILE A 239 4.07 9.63 -10.36
CA ILE A 239 4.85 9.11 -11.51
C ILE A 239 3.93 8.37 -12.48
N THR A 240 3.10 7.48 -11.95
CA THR A 240 2.14 6.69 -12.74
C THR A 240 1.08 7.58 -13.37
N TYR A 241 0.58 8.58 -12.65
CA TYR A 241 -0.38 9.55 -13.20
C TYR A 241 0.21 10.38 -14.34
N ILE A 242 1.44 10.90 -14.19
CA ILE A 242 2.12 11.67 -15.25
C ILE A 242 2.36 10.78 -16.47
N SER A 243 2.84 9.56 -16.26
CA SER A 243 3.11 8.60 -17.35
C SER A 243 1.83 8.20 -18.08
N TRP A 244 0.76 7.91 -17.33
CA TRP A 244 -0.57 7.64 -17.87
C TRP A 244 -1.12 8.81 -18.67
N PHE A 245 -1.02 10.04 -18.14
CA PHE A 245 -1.50 11.23 -18.83
C PHE A 245 -0.77 11.42 -20.16
N ASN A 246 0.56 11.28 -20.15
CA ASN A 246 1.36 11.39 -21.37
C ASN A 246 1.04 10.27 -22.36
N TYR A 247 0.78 9.06 -21.89
CA TYR A 247 0.40 7.93 -22.74
C TYR A 247 -0.91 8.20 -23.50
N PHE A 248 -1.97 8.63 -22.80
CA PHE A 248 -3.28 8.85 -23.41
C PHE A 248 -3.39 10.15 -24.21
N TYR A 249 -2.60 11.18 -23.89
CA TYR A 249 -2.70 12.49 -24.52
C TYR A 249 -1.54 12.84 -25.44
N ARG A 250 -0.62 11.91 -25.73
CA ARG A 250 0.52 12.12 -26.63
C ARG A 250 0.15 12.67 -28.00
N LEU A 251 -0.99 12.22 -28.53
CA LEU A 251 -1.46 12.58 -29.88
C LEU A 251 -2.39 13.79 -29.89
N ASN A 252 -2.71 14.38 -28.73
CA ASN A 252 -3.65 15.48 -28.65
C ASN A 252 -2.90 16.83 -28.70
N PRO A 253 -2.96 17.58 -29.82
CA PRO A 253 -2.20 18.82 -29.98
C PRO A 253 -2.62 19.92 -28.98
N ASN A 254 -3.82 19.82 -28.42
CA ASN A 254 -4.35 20.79 -27.47
C ASN A 254 -3.90 20.53 -26.02
N LYS A 255 -3.19 19.43 -25.74
CA LYS A 255 -2.71 19.10 -24.39
C LYS A 255 -1.20 19.03 -24.35
N LYS A 256 -0.61 19.86 -23.48
CA LYS A 256 0.83 19.80 -23.21
C LYS A 256 1.17 18.56 -22.40
N LEU A 257 2.25 17.89 -22.80
CA LEU A 257 2.83 16.77 -22.05
C LEU A 257 3.32 17.27 -20.69
N LYS A 258 3.18 16.40 -19.69
CA LYS A 258 3.60 16.67 -18.31
C LYS A 258 5.01 16.14 -18.09
N SER A 259 5.79 16.84 -17.27
CA SER A 259 7.15 16.42 -16.92
C SER A 259 7.22 15.99 -15.46
N ILE A 260 8.03 14.98 -15.17
CA ILE A 260 8.21 14.47 -13.81
C ILE A 260 8.85 15.54 -12.91
N GLY A 261 9.82 16.33 -13.40
CA GLY A 261 10.45 17.35 -12.55
C GLY A 261 9.50 18.46 -12.11
N VAL A 262 8.66 18.96 -13.01
CA VAL A 262 7.82 20.13 -12.75
C VAL A 262 6.49 19.75 -12.11
N ASP A 263 5.81 18.76 -12.68
CA ASP A 263 4.41 18.49 -12.35
C ASP A 263 4.24 17.52 -11.18
N TYR A 264 5.33 16.86 -10.75
CA TYR A 264 5.27 15.86 -9.68
C TYR A 264 4.73 16.44 -8.38
N LEU A 265 5.27 17.59 -7.92
CA LEU A 265 4.85 18.20 -6.66
C LEU A 265 3.37 18.61 -6.66
N ILE A 266 2.83 19.02 -7.82
CA ILE A 266 1.41 19.40 -7.98
C ILE A 266 0.49 18.22 -7.68
N TYR A 267 0.87 17.00 -8.06
CA TYR A 267 0.09 15.79 -7.77
C TYR A 267 0.43 15.19 -6.41
N PHE A 268 1.70 15.26 -6.00
CA PHE A 268 2.22 14.70 -4.76
C PHE A 268 1.60 15.35 -3.51
N VAL A 269 1.58 16.69 -3.44
CA VAL A 269 1.08 17.42 -2.26
C VAL A 269 -0.37 17.06 -1.90
N PRO A 270 -1.35 17.12 -2.82
CA PRO A 270 -2.72 16.76 -2.48
C PRO A 270 -2.88 15.27 -2.13
N ILE A 271 -2.05 14.37 -2.68
CA ILE A 271 -2.03 12.96 -2.28
C ILE A 271 -1.57 12.82 -0.82
N ILE A 272 -0.52 13.55 -0.42
CA ILE A 272 -0.07 13.53 0.98
C ILE A 272 -1.17 14.06 1.90
N ILE A 273 -1.76 15.22 1.60
CA ILE A 273 -2.80 15.83 2.43
C ILE A 273 -3.98 14.86 2.64
N LYS A 274 -4.42 14.18 1.58
CA LYS A 274 -5.46 13.14 1.68
C LYS A 274 -5.00 11.94 2.50
N SER A 275 -3.71 11.59 2.42
CA SER A 275 -3.11 10.48 3.15
C SER A 275 -3.10 10.70 4.66
N LEU A 276 -3.01 11.95 5.12
CA LEU A 276 -3.03 12.30 6.55
C LEU A 276 -4.29 11.80 7.24
N ILE A 277 -5.42 11.87 6.53
CA ILE A 277 -6.73 11.43 7.01
C ILE A 277 -6.92 9.95 6.69
N SER A 278 -6.51 9.49 5.50
CA SER A 278 -6.76 8.11 5.11
C SER A 278 -5.94 7.10 5.91
N ILE A 279 -4.67 7.36 6.25
CA ILE A 279 -3.83 6.40 6.99
C ILE A 279 -4.44 6.01 8.36
N PRO A 280 -4.83 6.96 9.23
CA PRO A 280 -5.51 6.64 10.49
C PRO A 280 -6.81 5.86 10.30
N ILE A 281 -7.65 6.28 9.35
CA ILE A 281 -8.93 5.62 9.05
C ILE A 281 -8.70 4.19 8.58
N LEU A 282 -7.80 4.00 7.60
CA LEU A 282 -7.42 2.69 7.09
C LEU A 282 -6.92 1.81 8.22
N THR A 283 -6.04 2.32 9.09
CA THR A 283 -5.48 1.57 10.22
C THR A 283 -6.57 1.12 11.20
N LEU A 284 -7.49 2.02 11.54
CA LEU A 284 -8.59 1.77 12.45
C LEU A 284 -9.56 0.71 11.90
N LEU A 285 -9.86 0.76 10.60
CA LEU A 285 -10.72 -0.22 9.93
C LEU A 285 -10.04 -1.59 9.73
N LEU A 286 -8.75 -1.60 9.36
CA LEU A 286 -8.01 -2.83 9.08
C LEU A 286 -7.71 -3.66 10.32
N THR A 287 -7.46 -3.02 11.47
CA THR A 287 -7.02 -3.72 12.68
C THR A 287 -8.02 -4.75 13.25
N PRO A 288 -9.32 -4.46 13.40
CA PRO A 288 -10.29 -5.46 13.86
C PRO A 288 -10.40 -6.62 12.87
N VAL A 289 -10.48 -6.32 11.58
CA VAL A 289 -10.58 -7.33 10.51
C VAL A 289 -9.33 -8.21 10.47
N PHE A 290 -8.15 -7.60 10.59
CA PHE A 290 -6.88 -8.33 10.67
C PHE A 290 -6.82 -9.26 11.87
N SER A 291 -7.36 -8.84 13.03
CA SER A 291 -7.39 -9.69 14.22
C SER A 291 -8.25 -10.94 14.01
N VAL A 292 -9.37 -10.81 13.32
CA VAL A 292 -10.23 -11.94 12.91
C VAL A 292 -9.51 -12.85 11.91
N ILE A 293 -8.90 -12.26 10.86
CA ILE A 293 -8.15 -13.02 9.86
C ILE A 293 -7.01 -13.81 10.50
N LYS A 294 -6.23 -13.19 11.39
CA LYS A 294 -5.14 -13.84 12.11
C LYS A 294 -5.65 -15.07 12.88
N HIS A 295 -6.80 -14.95 13.54
CA HIS A 295 -7.41 -16.07 14.28
C HIS A 295 -7.85 -17.21 13.34
N ILE A 296 -8.48 -16.88 12.21
CA ILE A 296 -8.92 -17.89 11.22
C ILE A 296 -7.70 -18.62 10.63
N LEU A 297 -6.67 -17.88 10.21
CA LEU A 297 -5.44 -18.46 9.65
C LEU A 297 -4.73 -19.37 10.66
N GLN A 298 -4.66 -18.95 11.93
CA GLN A 298 -4.08 -19.79 12.99
C GLN A 298 -4.85 -21.10 13.18
N ASN A 299 -6.18 -21.05 13.17
CA ASN A 299 -7.01 -22.25 13.28
C ASN A 299 -6.85 -23.21 12.09
N GLN A 300 -6.74 -22.69 10.88
CA GLN A 300 -6.49 -23.52 9.69
C GLN A 300 -5.13 -24.22 9.78
N ILE A 301 -4.08 -23.51 10.20
CA ILE A 301 -2.74 -24.09 10.38
C ILE A 301 -2.78 -25.19 11.45
N ASN A 302 -3.43 -24.94 12.58
CA ASN A 302 -3.52 -25.90 13.68
C ASN A 302 -4.32 -27.16 13.29
N ASN A 303 -5.37 -27.01 12.49
CA ASN A 303 -6.17 -28.14 12.01
C ASN A 303 -5.43 -28.97 10.97
N ASN A 304 -4.70 -28.33 10.04
CA ASN A 304 -3.87 -29.05 9.07
C ASN A 304 -2.72 -29.83 9.73
N GLN A 305 -2.22 -29.38 10.90
CA GLN A 305 -1.21 -30.12 11.67
C GLN A 305 -1.77 -31.34 12.42
N LYS A 306 -3.09 -31.39 12.67
CA LYS A 306 -3.73 -32.53 13.34
C LYS A 306 -4.12 -33.67 12.39
N ILE A 307 -4.11 -33.45 11.07
CA ILE A 307 -4.54 -34.42 10.05
C ILE A 307 -3.33 -35.12 9.39
N VAL A 308 -2.22 -35.26 10.12
CA VAL A 308 -1.10 -36.10 9.66
C VAL A 308 -1.29 -37.47 10.32
N TYR A 309 -1.85 -38.42 9.57
CA TYR A 309 -1.72 -39.85 9.84
C TYR A 309 -0.29 -40.32 9.56
#